data_AF-A0A3P5DLA0-F1
#
_entry.id   AF-A0A3P5DLA0-F1
#
_cell.length_a   1.000
_cell.length_b   1.000
_cell.length_c   1.000
_cell.angle_alpha   90.00
_cell.angle_beta   90.00
_cell.angle_gamma   90.00
#
_symmetry.space_group_name_H-M   'P 1'
#
loop_
_entity.id
_entity.type
_entity.pdbx_description
1 polymer ?
#
loop_
_entity_poly.entity_id
_entity_poly.type
_entity_poly.pdbx_seq_one_letter_code
_entity_poly.pdbx_strand_id
1 'polypeptide(L)'
;MKKFFRHFLFLILCLSCYTASAGTDDNVGYIVGNSYGVGPSDQKWRETGPNGDATVIFRYATSTNNLVFYKPTQLGPTGVKLQWSQLDTASGGGFLYCNRSDSTSGSAMRIENAMVDSGKMYGSHKLFNTSVPGLYYTLLISNMWSAYGTVTNVSSPGIYIGDSAEQYFSWYNPSEDVLYWSCNNANSTRKYWAVGGIYQTLTIEFYTDTNFG
;
A
#
# COMPACT_ATOMS: atom_id res chain seq x y z
N MET A 1 53.12 -20.45 -9.85
CA MET A 1 51.82 -20.39 -9.14
C MET A 1 51.18 -19.00 -9.08
N LYS A 2 51.91 -17.87 -9.07
CA LYS A 2 51.29 -16.52 -9.00
C LYS A 2 50.48 -16.07 -10.24
N LYS A 3 50.84 -16.51 -11.46
CA LYS A 3 50.08 -16.15 -12.68
C LYS A 3 48.78 -16.94 -12.85
N PHE A 4 48.74 -18.21 -12.43
CA PHE A 4 47.55 -19.06 -12.55
C PHE A 4 46.43 -18.60 -11.58
N PHE A 5 46.81 -18.22 -10.36
CA PHE A 5 45.87 -17.71 -9.35
C PHE A 5 45.21 -16.39 -9.77
N ARG A 6 45.93 -15.54 -10.53
CA ARG A 6 45.43 -14.23 -10.98
C ARG A 6 44.36 -14.33 -12.07
N HIS A 7 44.45 -15.35 -12.94
CA HIS A 7 43.44 -15.61 -13.97
C HIS A 7 42.23 -16.36 -13.40
N PHE A 8 42.46 -17.25 -12.43
CA PHE A 8 41.39 -17.96 -11.74
C PHE A 8 40.54 -17.03 -10.87
N LEU A 9 41.17 -16.07 -10.18
CA LEU A 9 40.46 -15.03 -9.43
C LEU A 9 39.64 -14.11 -10.35
N PHE A 10 40.17 -13.77 -11.53
CA PHE A 10 39.45 -12.98 -12.54
C PHE A 10 38.26 -13.73 -13.13
N LEU A 11 38.36 -15.05 -13.35
CA LEU A 11 37.22 -15.86 -13.81
C LEU A 11 36.11 -15.93 -12.75
N ILE A 12 36.46 -16.10 -11.47
CA ILE A 12 35.47 -16.11 -10.36
C ILE A 12 34.82 -14.74 -10.18
N LEU A 13 35.56 -13.64 -10.33
CA LEU A 13 35.00 -12.28 -10.32
C LEU A 13 34.11 -11.99 -11.54
N CYS A 14 34.45 -12.46 -12.74
CA CYS A 14 33.57 -12.34 -13.91
C CYS A 14 32.33 -13.25 -13.83
N LEU A 15 32.40 -14.38 -13.12
CA LEU A 15 31.25 -15.26 -12.82
C LEU A 15 30.36 -14.74 -11.68
N SER A 16 30.86 -13.84 -10.83
CA SER A 16 30.09 -13.19 -9.74
C SER A 16 29.58 -11.79 -10.10
N CYS A 17 29.85 -11.31 -11.31
CA CYS A 17 29.27 -10.08 -11.88
C CYS A 17 28.03 -10.32 -12.76
N TYR A 18 27.47 -11.52 -12.76
CA TYR A 18 26.06 -11.71 -13.12
C TYR A 18 25.22 -11.68 -11.85
N THR A 19 25.06 -10.50 -11.26
CA THR A 19 23.69 -10.16 -10.89
C THR A 19 22.96 -10.05 -12.21
N ALA A 20 22.38 -11.15 -12.67
CA ALA A 20 21.17 -11.03 -13.47
C ALA A 20 20.25 -10.16 -12.61
N SER A 21 20.15 -8.88 -12.96
CA SER A 21 18.82 -8.27 -12.95
C SER A 21 18.00 -9.28 -13.72
N ALA A 22 17.18 -10.03 -12.98
CA ALA A 22 16.20 -10.89 -13.60
C ALA A 22 15.45 -9.97 -14.57
N GLY A 23 15.53 -10.29 -15.86
CA GLY A 23 14.75 -9.62 -16.91
C GLY A 23 13.28 -9.99 -16.75
N THR A 24 12.69 -9.65 -15.60
CA THR A 24 11.34 -10.05 -15.20
C THR A 24 10.41 -8.87 -14.90
N ASP A 25 10.90 -7.63 -14.93
CA ASP A 25 10.13 -6.43 -14.54
C ASP A 25 9.44 -5.68 -15.69
N ASP A 26 9.85 -5.82 -16.95
CA ASP A 26 9.39 -4.90 -18.02
C ASP A 26 7.88 -5.00 -18.33
N ASN A 27 7.21 -6.06 -17.86
CA ASN A 27 5.84 -6.39 -18.24
C ASN A 27 4.92 -6.67 -17.03
N VAL A 28 5.36 -6.39 -15.80
CA VAL A 28 4.54 -6.64 -14.60
C VAL A 28 3.82 -5.36 -14.20
N GLY A 29 2.52 -5.45 -13.98
CA GLY A 29 1.76 -4.35 -13.42
C GLY A 29 0.61 -4.81 -12.56
N TYR A 30 0.23 -3.90 -11.68
CA TYR A 30 -0.74 -4.15 -10.64
C TYR A 30 -1.93 -3.23 -10.79
N ILE A 31 -3.10 -3.80 -10.54
CA ILE A 31 -4.36 -3.07 -10.50
C ILE A 31 -5.15 -3.49 -9.26
N VAL A 32 -6.04 -2.63 -8.80
CA VAL A 32 -6.96 -2.92 -7.70
C VAL A 32 -8.40 -2.95 -8.20
N GLY A 33 -9.24 -3.74 -7.55
CA GLY A 33 -10.67 -3.76 -7.84
C GLY A 33 -11.43 -4.78 -7.02
N ASN A 34 -12.68 -5.04 -7.41
CA ASN A 34 -13.56 -6.01 -6.76
C ASN A 34 -13.08 -7.46 -6.93
N SER A 35 -13.77 -8.38 -6.25
CA SER A 35 -13.42 -9.81 -6.21
C SER A 35 -13.93 -10.63 -7.40
N TYR A 36 -14.41 -10.00 -8.49
CA TYR A 36 -14.99 -10.71 -9.64
C TYR A 36 -14.05 -11.77 -10.24
N GLY A 37 -12.75 -11.44 -10.31
CA GLY A 37 -11.70 -12.29 -10.84
C GLY A 37 -11.24 -13.41 -9.91
N VAL A 38 -11.70 -13.45 -8.65
CA VAL A 38 -11.19 -14.37 -7.64
C VAL A 38 -11.85 -15.74 -7.81
N GLY A 39 -11.08 -16.72 -8.30
CA GLY A 39 -11.54 -18.11 -8.40
C GLY A 39 -11.33 -18.91 -7.11
N PRO A 40 -11.86 -20.16 -7.05
CA PRO A 40 -11.51 -21.12 -6.02
C PRO A 40 -9.98 -21.32 -5.98
N SER A 41 -9.45 -21.79 -4.85
CA SER A 41 -8.03 -21.73 -4.47
C SER A 41 -7.00 -22.17 -5.53
N ASP A 42 -7.37 -23.04 -6.46
CA ASP A 42 -6.57 -23.56 -7.57
C ASP A 42 -6.66 -22.71 -8.86
N GLN A 43 -7.70 -21.90 -9.01
CA GLN A 43 -7.95 -20.96 -10.11
C GLN A 43 -7.80 -19.50 -9.67
N LYS A 44 -6.63 -19.15 -9.11
CA LYS A 44 -6.28 -17.77 -8.74
C LYS A 44 -6.02 -16.85 -9.95
N TRP A 45 -6.12 -17.38 -11.16
CA TRP A 45 -6.08 -16.64 -12.41
C TRP A 45 -7.39 -16.76 -13.17
N ARG A 46 -7.79 -15.68 -13.84
CA ARG A 46 -8.88 -15.69 -14.81
C ARG A 46 -8.50 -14.90 -16.05
N GLU A 47 -9.15 -15.23 -17.17
CA GLU A 47 -9.12 -14.47 -18.43
C GLU A 47 -9.85 -13.10 -18.32
N THR A 48 -10.27 -12.72 -17.11
CA THR A 48 -10.92 -11.46 -16.78
C THR A 48 -10.41 -10.95 -15.44
N GLY A 49 -9.99 -9.69 -15.40
CA GLY A 49 -9.61 -8.99 -14.18
C GLY A 49 -10.81 -8.54 -13.35
N PRO A 50 -10.63 -7.63 -12.38
CA PRO A 50 -11.75 -6.98 -11.71
C PRO A 50 -12.65 -6.28 -12.75
N ASN A 51 -13.96 -6.27 -12.52
CA ASN A 51 -14.93 -5.63 -13.41
C ASN A 51 -15.59 -4.38 -12.80
N GLY A 52 -15.06 -3.92 -11.66
CA GLY A 52 -15.53 -2.73 -10.97
C GLY A 52 -14.78 -2.50 -9.66
N ASP A 53 -15.23 -1.48 -8.93
CA ASP A 53 -14.62 -1.04 -7.68
C ASP A 53 -15.08 -1.88 -6.48
N ALA A 54 -14.26 -1.89 -5.43
CA ALA A 54 -14.62 -2.43 -4.12
C ALA A 54 -14.77 -1.31 -3.10
N THR A 55 -15.71 -1.46 -2.18
CA THR A 55 -15.83 -0.59 -1.01
C THR A 55 -15.56 -1.41 0.25
N VAL A 56 -14.55 -1.00 1.02
CA VAL A 56 -14.18 -1.66 2.27
C VAL A 56 -14.38 -0.69 3.43
N ILE A 57 -15.07 -1.13 4.48
CA ILE A 57 -15.40 -0.31 5.64
C ILE A 57 -14.68 -0.88 6.87
N PHE A 58 -13.78 -0.09 7.44
CA PHE A 58 -13.13 -0.39 8.71
C PHE A 58 -13.82 0.37 9.84
N ARG A 59 -14.28 -0.35 10.86
CA ARG A 59 -15.02 0.22 11.99
C ARG A 59 -14.17 0.23 13.25
N TYR A 60 -14.24 1.31 14.02
CA TYR A 60 -13.81 1.29 15.42
C TYR A 60 -14.92 0.65 16.26
N ALA A 61 -14.60 -0.36 17.08
CA ALA A 61 -15.57 -0.92 18.00
C ALA A 61 -15.79 0.04 19.18
N THR A 62 -16.98 0.64 19.24
CA THR A 62 -17.37 1.66 20.24
C THR A 62 -18.00 1.08 21.49
N SER A 63 -18.11 -0.25 21.63
CA SER A 63 -18.89 -0.89 22.68
C SER A 63 -18.39 -0.63 24.11
N THR A 64 -17.15 -0.15 24.29
CA THR A 64 -16.56 0.12 25.62
C THR A 64 -15.60 1.33 25.67
N ASN A 65 -15.36 2.04 24.56
CA ASN A 65 -14.30 3.05 24.50
C ASN A 65 -14.87 4.46 24.33
N ASN A 66 -14.64 5.32 25.33
CA ASN A 66 -14.87 6.75 25.23
C ASN A 66 -13.56 7.47 24.88
N LEU A 67 -13.61 8.35 23.89
CA LEU A 67 -12.49 9.25 23.57
C LEU A 67 -12.73 10.57 24.30
N VAL A 68 -11.74 10.99 25.10
CA VAL A 68 -11.81 12.24 25.86
C VAL A 68 -10.78 13.21 25.30
N PHE A 69 -11.23 14.40 24.96
CA PHE A 69 -10.41 15.48 24.45
C PHE A 69 -10.57 16.70 25.36
N TYR A 70 -9.50 17.49 25.50
CA TYR A 70 -9.53 18.72 26.28
C TYR A 70 -9.41 19.92 25.35
N LYS A 71 -9.94 21.06 25.82
CA LYS A 71 -9.78 22.35 25.16
C LYS A 71 -8.38 22.90 25.46
N PRO A 72 -7.49 23.03 24.47
CA PRO A 72 -6.15 23.53 24.69
C PRO A 72 -6.11 25.07 24.62
N THR A 73 -4.96 25.65 24.96
CA THR A 73 -4.66 27.09 24.81
C THR A 73 -4.12 27.44 23.43
N GLN A 74 -3.75 26.45 22.63
CA GLN A 74 -3.25 26.58 21.25
C GLN A 74 -3.52 25.29 20.47
N LEU A 75 -3.38 25.31 19.14
CA LEU A 75 -3.45 24.10 18.33
C LEU A 75 -2.37 23.10 18.78
N GLY A 76 -2.77 21.86 19.06
CA GLY A 76 -1.83 20.82 19.46
C GLY A 76 -2.43 19.41 19.45
N PRO A 77 -1.57 18.39 19.59
CA PRO A 77 -1.99 17.00 19.65
C PRO A 77 -2.72 16.74 20.97
N THR A 78 -3.77 15.93 20.90
CA THR A 78 -4.53 15.52 22.07
C THR A 78 -3.85 14.37 22.83
N GLY A 79 -2.89 13.69 22.19
CA GLY A 79 -2.32 12.43 22.66
C GLY A 79 -3.19 11.20 22.35
N VAL A 80 -4.38 11.39 21.78
CA VAL A 80 -5.28 10.30 21.40
C VAL A 80 -4.99 9.86 19.97
N LYS A 81 -4.72 8.55 19.81
CA LYS A 81 -4.54 7.89 18.51
C LYS A 81 -5.44 6.67 18.41
N LEU A 82 -6.09 6.50 17.26
CA LEU A 82 -6.76 5.25 16.89
C LEU A 82 -5.90 4.53 15.87
N GLN A 83 -5.66 3.25 16.11
CA GLN A 83 -4.88 2.42 15.22
C GLN A 83 -5.64 1.14 14.90
N TRP A 84 -5.74 0.84 13.61
CA TRP A 84 -6.19 -0.45 13.10
C TRP A 84 -5.01 -1.09 12.39
N SER A 85 -4.47 -2.15 12.98
CA SER A 85 -3.39 -2.94 12.39
C SER A 85 -3.95 -4.09 11.56
N GLN A 86 -3.18 -4.52 10.55
CA GLN A 86 -3.47 -5.69 9.72
C GLN A 86 -4.88 -5.66 9.09
N LEU A 87 -5.33 -4.47 8.68
CA LEU A 87 -6.56 -4.33 7.92
C LEU A 87 -6.39 -4.97 6.56
N ASP A 88 -7.29 -5.88 6.20
CA ASP A 88 -7.27 -6.61 4.94
C ASP A 88 -8.49 -6.24 4.08
N THR A 89 -8.25 -5.69 2.90
CA THR A 89 -9.33 -5.33 1.96
C THR A 89 -10.09 -6.53 1.41
N ALA A 90 -9.52 -7.74 1.43
CA ALA A 90 -10.21 -8.94 0.96
C ALA A 90 -11.48 -9.22 1.76
N SER A 91 -11.52 -8.82 3.04
CA SER A 91 -12.71 -8.92 3.90
C SER A 91 -13.92 -8.14 3.38
N GLY A 92 -13.69 -7.07 2.60
CA GLY A 92 -14.72 -6.29 1.92
C GLY A 92 -14.76 -6.52 0.41
N GLY A 93 -14.08 -7.56 -0.10
CA GLY A 93 -14.04 -7.91 -1.52
C GLY A 93 -13.08 -7.06 -2.37
N GLY A 94 -12.19 -6.27 -1.76
CA GLY A 94 -11.16 -5.52 -2.48
C GLY A 94 -9.86 -6.32 -2.64
N PHE A 95 -9.37 -6.46 -3.86
CA PHE A 95 -8.21 -7.27 -4.21
C PHE A 95 -7.19 -6.51 -5.05
N LEU A 96 -5.92 -6.86 -4.83
CA LEU A 96 -4.81 -6.56 -5.71
C LEU A 96 -4.70 -7.67 -6.77
N TYR A 97 -4.60 -7.27 -8.02
CA TYR A 97 -4.39 -8.15 -9.15
C TYR A 97 -3.06 -7.85 -9.83
N CYS A 98 -2.41 -8.91 -10.30
CA CYS A 98 -1.23 -8.81 -11.13
C CYS A 98 -1.55 -9.20 -12.58
N ASN A 99 -0.95 -8.50 -13.52
CA ASN A 99 -0.94 -8.86 -14.93
C ASN A 99 0.48 -8.81 -15.47
N ARG A 100 0.90 -9.85 -16.20
CA ARG A 100 2.22 -9.94 -16.81
C ARG A 100 2.05 -10.04 -18.33
N SER A 101 2.16 -8.91 -19.01
CA SER A 101 2.00 -8.85 -20.47
C SER A 101 2.80 -7.71 -21.09
N ASP A 102 3.10 -7.81 -22.39
CA ASP A 102 3.84 -6.78 -23.14
C ASP A 102 3.10 -5.43 -23.22
N SER A 103 1.83 -5.38 -22.82
CA SER A 103 1.01 -4.16 -22.78
C SER A 103 0.79 -3.62 -21.36
N THR A 104 1.35 -4.25 -20.34
CA THR A 104 1.14 -3.83 -18.96
C THR A 104 2.04 -2.65 -18.63
N SER A 105 1.49 -1.62 -17.98
CA SER A 105 2.31 -0.57 -17.38
C SER A 105 2.47 -0.84 -15.88
N GLY A 106 3.71 -0.81 -15.40
CA GLY A 106 4.04 -0.78 -13.96
C GLY A 106 3.76 0.59 -13.32
N SER A 107 2.76 1.33 -13.83
CA SER A 107 2.48 2.71 -13.42
C SER A 107 2.08 2.78 -11.95
N ALA A 108 2.43 3.89 -11.30
CA ALA A 108 2.04 4.12 -9.92
C ALA A 108 0.51 4.23 -9.78
N MET A 109 0.01 3.72 -8.67
CA MET A 109 -1.35 3.93 -8.20
C MET A 109 -1.48 5.29 -7.55
N ARG A 110 -2.57 6.00 -7.85
CA ARG A 110 -2.92 7.26 -7.21
C ARG A 110 -3.80 7.00 -5.98
N ILE A 111 -3.53 7.73 -4.90
CA ILE A 111 -4.41 7.83 -3.74
C ILE A 111 -5.18 9.15 -3.84
N GLU A 112 -6.49 9.04 -3.72
CA GLU A 112 -7.40 10.17 -3.64
C GLU A 112 -8.11 10.15 -2.29
N ASN A 113 -8.43 11.33 -1.77
CA ASN A 113 -9.14 11.47 -0.52
C ASN A 113 -10.23 12.53 -0.65
N ALA A 114 -11.35 12.32 0.03
CA ALA A 114 -12.49 13.24 0.06
C ALA A 114 -12.61 13.96 1.41
N MET A 115 -11.50 14.08 2.13
CA MET A 115 -11.47 14.56 3.50
C MET A 115 -11.54 16.09 3.47
N VAL A 116 -12.26 16.68 4.43
CA VAL A 116 -12.45 18.13 4.46
C VAL A 116 -11.21 18.80 5.04
N ASP A 117 -10.45 19.50 4.21
CA ASP A 117 -9.27 20.27 4.64
C ASP A 117 -9.67 21.31 5.69
N SER A 118 -8.95 21.34 6.81
CA SER A 118 -9.16 22.34 7.87
C SER A 118 -8.46 23.67 7.59
N GLY A 119 -7.56 23.71 6.60
CA GLY A 119 -6.65 24.83 6.37
C GLY A 119 -5.54 24.93 7.41
N LYS A 120 -5.38 23.91 8.28
CA LYS A 120 -4.36 23.86 9.34
C LYS A 120 -3.35 22.75 9.07
N MET A 121 -2.17 22.93 9.65
CA MET A 121 -1.11 21.93 9.66
C MET A 121 -0.54 21.77 11.06
N TYR A 122 -0.03 20.57 11.37
CA TYR A 122 0.76 20.31 12.56
C TYR A 122 1.93 19.38 12.23
N GLY A 123 3.15 19.77 12.58
CA GLY A 123 4.33 18.93 12.34
C GLY A 123 4.54 18.55 10.86
N SER A 124 4.25 19.47 9.93
CA SER A 124 4.21 19.29 8.46
C SER A 124 3.04 18.50 7.88
N HIS A 125 2.15 17.97 8.73
CA HIS A 125 1.00 17.19 8.27
C HIS A 125 -0.25 18.04 8.16
N LYS A 126 -1.01 17.83 7.08
CA LYS A 126 -2.32 18.46 6.88
C LYS A 126 -3.34 17.91 7.89
N LEU A 127 -4.12 18.82 8.49
CA LEU A 127 -5.20 18.45 9.38
C LEU A 127 -6.55 18.50 8.64
N PHE A 128 -7.39 17.51 8.90
CA PHE A 128 -8.76 17.45 8.38
C PHE A 128 -9.79 17.74 9.45
N ASN A 129 -10.92 18.33 9.05
CA ASN A 129 -12.02 18.66 9.95
C ASN A 129 -12.78 17.41 10.37
N THR A 130 -13.15 17.35 11.65
CA THR A 130 -14.26 16.52 12.10
C THR A 130 -15.58 17.31 12.07
N SER A 131 -16.69 16.67 12.44
CA SER A 131 -17.95 17.36 12.68
C SER A 131 -17.98 18.18 13.98
N VAL A 132 -16.99 18.01 14.87
CA VAL A 132 -16.88 18.74 16.13
C VAL A 132 -15.98 19.96 15.92
N PRO A 133 -16.45 21.19 16.20
CA PRO A 133 -15.64 22.39 16.08
C PRO A 133 -14.34 22.30 16.88
N GLY A 134 -13.24 22.76 16.29
CA GLY A 134 -11.94 22.74 16.95
C GLY A 134 -11.33 21.36 17.17
N LEU A 135 -11.92 20.27 16.65
CA LEU A 135 -11.35 18.93 16.63
C LEU A 135 -10.97 18.54 15.20
N TYR A 136 -9.71 18.16 15.04
CA TYR A 136 -9.10 17.83 13.76
C TYR A 136 -8.38 16.48 13.83
N TYR A 137 -8.00 15.94 12.68
CA TYR A 137 -7.23 14.71 12.62
C TYR A 137 -6.25 14.66 11.45
N THR A 138 -5.19 13.86 11.60
CA THR A 138 -4.39 13.32 10.49
C THR A 138 -4.80 11.87 10.22
N LEU A 139 -4.54 11.39 9.01
CA LEU A 139 -4.71 9.98 8.64
C LEU A 139 -3.42 9.47 7.99
N LEU A 140 -2.81 8.45 8.60
CA LEU A 140 -1.62 7.77 8.11
C LEU A 140 -1.99 6.35 7.65
N ILE A 141 -1.61 6.02 6.40
CA ILE A 141 -1.61 4.66 5.87
C ILE A 141 -0.17 4.14 5.92
N SER A 142 0.07 3.02 6.57
CA SER A 142 1.42 2.44 6.71
C SER A 142 1.40 0.91 6.63
N ASN A 143 2.59 0.30 6.61
CA ASN A 143 2.77 -1.15 6.56
C ASN A 143 1.97 -1.84 5.44
N MET A 144 2.04 -1.28 4.23
CA MET A 144 1.29 -1.77 3.07
C MET A 144 1.97 -2.98 2.42
N TRP A 145 1.27 -4.10 2.34
CA TRP A 145 1.72 -5.32 1.65
C TRP A 145 0.53 -6.16 1.15
N SER A 146 0.79 -7.16 0.32
CA SER A 146 -0.18 -8.16 -0.12
C SER A 146 0.44 -9.56 -0.10
N ALA A 147 -0.37 -10.58 -0.34
CA ALA A 147 0.04 -11.97 -0.24
C ALA A 147 1.32 -12.29 -1.05
N TYR A 148 1.95 -13.41 -0.69
CA TYR A 148 3.19 -13.91 -1.28
C TYR A 148 4.44 -13.05 -1.02
N GLY A 149 4.33 -11.94 -0.27
CA GLY A 149 5.42 -11.01 -0.06
C GLY A 149 5.47 -9.89 -1.11
N THR A 150 4.34 -9.61 -1.77
CA THR A 150 4.20 -8.46 -2.66
C THR A 150 4.15 -7.18 -1.82
N VAL A 151 4.98 -6.19 -2.14
CA VAL A 151 5.17 -4.99 -1.30
C VAL A 151 4.99 -3.71 -2.10
N THR A 152 4.95 -2.59 -1.40
CA THR A 152 4.87 -1.25 -2.01
C THR A 152 6.18 -0.50 -1.83
N ASN A 153 6.42 0.52 -2.66
CA ASN A 153 7.54 1.46 -2.49
C ASN A 153 7.32 2.49 -1.38
N VAL A 154 6.26 2.33 -0.58
CA VAL A 154 5.96 3.21 0.55
C VAL A 154 6.97 2.96 1.66
N SER A 155 7.78 3.97 1.95
CA SER A 155 8.77 3.94 3.03
C SER A 155 8.17 4.34 4.37
N SER A 156 8.92 4.10 5.45
CA SER A 156 8.57 4.59 6.79
C SER A 156 8.54 6.13 6.82
N PRO A 157 7.55 6.77 7.47
CA PRO A 157 6.53 6.18 8.33
C PRO A 157 5.26 5.68 7.61
N GLY A 158 5.13 5.93 6.31
CA GLY A 158 3.95 5.66 5.50
C GLY A 158 3.50 6.89 4.72
N ILE A 159 2.25 6.88 4.28
CA ILE A 159 1.62 7.99 3.55
C ILE A 159 0.65 8.72 4.49
N TYR A 160 0.97 9.95 4.84
CA TYR A 160 0.02 10.87 5.47
C TYR A 160 -0.91 11.45 4.40
N ILE A 161 -2.20 11.16 4.50
CA ILE A 161 -3.19 11.57 3.52
C ILE A 161 -3.26 13.09 3.43
N GLY A 162 -3.21 13.64 2.21
CA GLY A 162 -3.36 15.07 1.92
C GLY A 162 -2.12 15.95 2.12
N ASP A 163 -0.99 15.39 2.53
CA ASP A 163 0.28 16.13 2.62
C ASP A 163 0.84 16.52 1.24
N SER A 164 0.35 15.90 0.17
CA SER A 164 0.63 16.29 -1.21
C SER A 164 -0.67 16.35 -1.99
N ALA A 165 -0.74 17.25 -3.00
CA ALA A 165 -1.91 17.41 -3.85
C ALA A 165 -2.27 16.12 -4.60
N GLU A 166 -1.24 15.39 -5.03
CA GLU A 166 -1.36 14.04 -5.57
C GLU A 166 -0.40 13.12 -4.82
N GLN A 167 -0.87 11.92 -4.49
CA GLN A 167 -0.10 10.93 -3.76
C GLN A 167 -0.08 9.64 -4.56
N TYR A 168 1.12 9.11 -4.77
CA TYR A 168 1.34 7.95 -5.62
C TYR A 168 2.15 6.90 -4.90
N PHE A 169 1.90 5.63 -5.21
CA PHE A 169 2.72 4.50 -4.77
C PHE A 169 2.67 3.39 -5.80
N SER A 170 3.70 2.54 -5.82
CA SER A 170 3.80 1.41 -6.74
C SER A 170 3.94 0.12 -5.96
N TRP A 171 3.34 -0.94 -6.50
CA TRP A 171 3.55 -2.31 -6.07
C TRP A 171 4.73 -2.91 -6.82
N TYR A 172 5.48 -3.78 -6.15
CA TYR A 172 6.55 -4.54 -6.79
C TYR A 172 6.74 -5.90 -6.11
N ASN A 173 7.32 -6.83 -6.87
CA ASN A 173 7.81 -8.10 -6.37
C ASN A 173 9.27 -7.94 -5.94
N PRO A 174 9.65 -8.26 -4.68
CA PRO A 174 11.03 -8.11 -4.23
C PRO A 174 11.95 -9.26 -4.68
N SER A 175 11.39 -10.36 -5.23
CA SER A 175 12.17 -11.50 -5.71
C SER A 175 11.41 -12.32 -6.76
N GLU A 176 12.16 -13.15 -7.49
CA GLU A 176 11.61 -14.10 -8.47
C GLU A 176 10.65 -15.11 -7.83
N ASP A 177 10.91 -15.53 -6.59
CA ASP A 177 10.02 -16.43 -5.85
C ASP A 177 8.65 -15.78 -5.60
N VAL A 178 8.63 -14.49 -5.22
CA VAL A 178 7.37 -13.77 -5.06
C VAL A 178 6.66 -13.66 -6.41
N LEU A 179 7.38 -13.33 -7.48
CA LEU A 179 6.82 -13.23 -8.82
C LEU A 179 6.20 -14.56 -9.28
N TYR A 180 6.86 -15.69 -9.01
CA TYR A 180 6.36 -17.03 -9.30
C TYR A 180 4.99 -17.29 -8.68
N TRP A 181 4.83 -16.95 -7.41
CA TRP A 181 3.58 -17.20 -6.69
C TRP A 181 2.48 -16.15 -6.91
N SER A 182 2.85 -14.93 -7.29
CA SER A 182 1.93 -13.78 -7.36
C SER A 182 1.55 -13.35 -8.78
N CYS A 183 2.31 -13.72 -9.82
CA CYS A 183 2.05 -13.18 -11.16
C CYS A 183 2.41 -14.07 -12.35
N ASN A 184 3.28 -15.07 -12.22
CA ASN A 184 3.77 -15.81 -13.40
C ASN A 184 2.68 -16.51 -14.23
N ASN A 185 1.54 -16.83 -13.64
CA ASN A 185 0.41 -17.41 -14.35
C ASN A 185 -0.49 -16.38 -15.07
N ALA A 186 -0.30 -15.08 -14.80
CA ALA A 186 -0.98 -13.96 -15.47
C ALA A 186 -0.27 -13.54 -16.76
N ASN A 187 0.20 -14.51 -17.55
CA ASN A 187 1.16 -14.34 -18.64
C ASN A 187 0.56 -13.90 -20.00
N SER A 188 -0.58 -13.22 -19.98
CA SER A 188 -1.19 -12.68 -21.20
C SER A 188 -1.98 -11.42 -20.88
N THR A 189 -2.29 -10.62 -21.90
CA THR A 189 -3.00 -9.33 -21.77
C THR A 189 -4.40 -9.45 -21.16
N ARG A 190 -5.00 -10.66 -21.15
CA ARG A 190 -6.33 -10.93 -20.60
C ARG A 190 -6.30 -11.65 -19.25
N LYS A 191 -5.15 -12.20 -18.86
CA LYS A 191 -5.05 -13.01 -17.64
C LYS A 191 -4.65 -12.16 -16.46
N TYR A 192 -5.47 -12.15 -15.42
CA TYR A 192 -5.16 -11.46 -14.17
C TYR A 192 -5.05 -12.50 -13.05
N TRP A 193 -4.00 -12.37 -12.23
CA TRP A 193 -3.81 -13.16 -11.02
C TRP A 193 -4.31 -12.37 -9.82
N ALA A 194 -5.25 -12.92 -9.07
CA ALA A 194 -5.66 -12.35 -7.79
C ALA A 194 -4.57 -12.63 -6.75
N VAL A 195 -3.73 -11.63 -6.46
CA VAL A 195 -2.64 -11.74 -5.48
C VAL A 195 -3.24 -11.97 -4.10
N GLY A 196 -4.14 -11.08 -3.69
CA GLY A 196 -4.80 -11.10 -2.38
C GLY A 196 -5.37 -9.74 -2.04
N GLY A 197 -5.84 -9.56 -0.81
CA GLY A 197 -6.20 -8.24 -0.32
C GLY A 197 -4.96 -7.39 -0.04
N ILE A 198 -5.19 -6.10 0.18
CA ILE A 198 -4.19 -5.14 0.61
C ILE A 198 -4.21 -5.13 2.13
N TYR A 199 -3.10 -5.55 2.73
CA TYR A 199 -2.84 -5.43 4.15
C TYR A 199 -2.24 -4.07 4.43
N GLN A 200 -2.76 -3.38 5.45
CA GLN A 200 -2.27 -2.07 5.86
C GLN A 200 -2.57 -1.77 7.32
N THR A 201 -1.90 -0.76 7.85
CA THR A 201 -2.22 -0.11 9.11
C THR A 201 -2.81 1.26 8.82
N LEU A 202 -3.97 1.56 9.43
CA LEU A 202 -4.52 2.91 9.46
C LEU A 202 -4.31 3.51 10.85
N THR A 203 -3.74 4.71 10.91
CA THR A 203 -3.58 5.48 12.16
C THR A 203 -4.26 6.83 12.00
N ILE A 204 -5.15 7.17 12.93
CA ILE A 204 -5.76 8.49 13.07
C ILE A 204 -5.22 9.12 14.35
N GLU A 205 -4.62 10.30 14.24
CA GLU A 205 -4.18 11.10 15.39
C GLU A 205 -5.03 12.37 15.49
N PHE A 206 -5.51 12.67 16.69
CA PHE A 206 -6.41 13.79 16.93
C PHE A 206 -5.71 15.02 17.49
N TYR A 207 -6.16 16.18 17.04
CA TYR A 207 -5.66 17.50 17.42
C TYR A 207 -6.83 18.39 17.83
N THR A 208 -6.61 19.27 18.81
CA THR A 208 -7.59 20.28 19.20
C THR A 208 -6.99 21.68 19.16
N ASP A 209 -7.84 22.71 19.05
CA ASP A 209 -7.46 24.12 19.20
C ASP A 209 -8.38 24.89 20.17
N THR A 210 -8.15 26.19 20.31
CA THR A 210 -8.91 27.07 21.21
C THR A 210 -10.41 27.17 20.90
N ASN A 211 -10.85 26.67 19.73
CA ASN A 211 -12.26 26.63 19.35
C ASN A 211 -12.93 25.31 19.71
N PHE A 212 -12.21 24.35 20.31
CA PHE A 212 -12.78 23.08 20.73
C PHE A 212 -13.92 23.29 21.75
N GLY A 213 -15.12 22.82 21.40
CA GLY A 213 -16.35 22.97 22.18
C GLY A 213 -17.62 22.75 21.37
#